data_AF-A0A7S0Y8S5-F1
#
_entry.id   AF-A0A7S0Y8S5-F1
#
_cell.length_a   1.000
_cell.length_b   1.000
_cell.length_c   1.000
_cell.angle_alpha   90.00
_cell.angle_beta   90.00
_cell.angle_gamma   90.00
#
_symmetry.space_group_name_H-M   'P 1'
#
loop_
_entity.id
_entity.type
_entity.pdbx_description
1 polymer ?
#
loop_
_entity_poly.entity_id
_entity_poly.type
_entity_poly.pdbx_seq_one_letter_code
_entity_poly.pdbx_strand_id
1 'polypeptide(L)'
;PPSPKKLGGYTNTKLHGMLASFGYMLSLGGLYAIYHNKNLYDSPHFTSTHGKIGIALMVAMVGPLLAGGVFLHPDFGVDKTNKFIRKVHKIFSRVLIAVAWMNSIYGLYGMRKQHPMELILYGVPLLILMPLTLV
;
A
#
# COMPACT_ATOMS: atom_id res chain seq x y z
N PRO A 1 36.20 12.06 -12.75
CA PRO A 1 34.93 12.73 -12.40
C PRO A 1 33.77 11.72 -12.24
N PRO A 2 33.09 11.65 -11.07
CA PRO A 2 31.90 10.81 -10.95
C PRO A 2 30.79 11.35 -11.85
N SER A 3 30.10 10.46 -12.56
CA SER A 3 29.04 10.84 -13.51
C SER A 3 27.83 11.48 -12.80
N PRO A 4 27.14 12.45 -13.42
CA PRO A 4 26.00 13.17 -12.82
C PRO A 4 24.72 12.33 -12.66
N LYS A 5 24.79 11.00 -12.77
CA LYS A 5 23.62 10.12 -12.71
C LYS A 5 23.53 9.48 -11.31
N LYS A 6 22.49 9.88 -10.55
CA LYS A 6 21.99 9.34 -9.26
C LYS A 6 22.41 10.08 -7.98
N LEU A 7 22.13 11.38 -7.88
CA LEU A 7 21.93 11.99 -6.57
C LEU A 7 20.64 11.39 -5.94
N GLY A 8 20.75 10.79 -4.74
CA GLY A 8 19.60 10.39 -3.90
C GLY A 8 19.21 8.90 -3.88
N GLY A 9 19.80 8.01 -4.69
CA GLY A 9 19.36 6.61 -4.79
C GLY A 9 19.35 5.83 -3.46
N TYR A 10 20.40 5.99 -2.65
CA TYR A 10 20.51 5.34 -1.32
C TYR A 10 19.47 5.88 -0.34
N THR A 11 19.47 7.19 -0.10
CA THR A 11 18.56 7.85 0.85
C THR A 11 17.10 7.63 0.47
N ASN A 12 16.76 7.75 -0.81
CA ASN A 12 15.39 7.52 -1.29
C ASN A 12 14.95 6.08 -1.09
N THR A 13 15.85 5.10 -1.25
CA THR A 13 15.51 3.68 -1.01
C THR A 13 15.21 3.45 0.48
N LYS A 14 15.97 4.04 1.40
CA LYS A 14 15.70 3.93 2.84
C LYS A 14 14.40 4.64 3.24
N LEU A 15 14.19 5.86 2.75
CA LEU A 15 12.94 6.60 2.97
C LEU A 15 11.72 5.85 2.43
N HIS A 16 11.82 5.28 1.23
CA HIS A 16 10.76 4.45 0.66
C HIS A 16 10.45 3.25 1.56
N GLY A 17 11.46 2.51 2.02
CA GLY A 17 11.27 1.38 2.94
C GLY A 17 10.61 1.79 4.26
N MET A 18 11.05 2.90 4.87
CA MET A 18 10.47 3.45 6.10
C MET A 18 8.99 3.85 5.90
N LEU A 19 8.69 4.61 4.85
CA LEU A 19 7.33 5.07 4.54
C LEU A 19 6.40 3.90 4.21
N ALA A 20 6.86 2.92 3.44
CA ALA A 20 6.08 1.72 3.12
C ALA A 20 5.77 0.90 4.38
N SER A 21 6.76 0.72 5.26
CA SER A 21 6.58 -0.02 6.52
C SER A 21 5.64 0.72 7.46
N PHE A 22 5.79 2.04 7.59
CA PHE A 22 4.91 2.86 8.41
C PHE A 22 3.48 2.87 7.87
N GLY A 23 3.29 3.03 6.56
CA GLY A 23 1.98 2.95 5.92
C GLY A 23 1.31 1.59 6.10
N TYR A 24 2.08 0.49 6.04
CA TYR A 24 1.55 -0.84 6.33
C TYR A 24 1.17 -1.02 7.80
N MET A 25 1.94 -0.46 8.74
CA MET A 25 1.57 -0.46 10.15
C MET A 25 0.26 0.29 10.40
N LEU A 26 0.05 1.44 9.74
CA LEU A 26 -1.22 2.17 9.81
C LEU A 26 -2.38 1.36 9.24
N SER A 27 -2.18 0.62 8.16
CA SER A 27 -3.22 -0.23 7.58
C SER A 27 -3.60 -1.40 8.50
N LEU A 28 -2.63 -1.99 9.21
CA LEU A 28 -2.88 -2.96 10.28
C LEU A 28 -3.69 -2.35 11.43
N GLY A 29 -3.39 -1.10 11.82
CA GLY A 29 -4.19 -0.36 12.80
C GLY A 29 -5.65 -0.15 12.36
N GLY A 30 -5.86 0.20 11.08
CA GLY A 30 -7.20 0.30 10.50
C GLY A 30 -7.95 -1.04 10.48
N LEU A 31 -7.26 -2.13 10.12
CA LEU A 31 -7.82 -3.48 10.19
C LEU A 31 -8.21 -3.87 11.61
N TYR A 32 -7.34 -3.60 12.59
CA TYR A 32 -7.62 -3.85 14.00
C TYR A 32 -8.87 -3.09 14.46
N ALA A 33 -8.99 -1.80 14.12
CA ALA A 33 -10.13 -0.98 14.51
C ALA A 33 -11.46 -1.54 13.97
N ILE A 34 -11.53 -1.90 12.69
CA ILE A 34 -12.77 -2.46 12.10
C ILE A 34 -13.05 -3.87 12.62
N TYR A 35 -12.02 -4.68 12.86
CA TYR A 35 -12.17 -6.02 13.42
C TYR A 35 -12.73 -5.94 14.84
N HIS A 36 -12.15 -5.11 15.69
CA HIS A 36 -12.62 -4.90 17.05
C HIS A 36 -14.05 -4.35 17.08
N ASN A 37 -14.35 -3.34 16.26
CA ASN A 37 -15.71 -2.81 16.13
C ASN A 37 -16.72 -3.89 15.75
N LYS A 38 -16.39 -4.77 14.78
CA LYS A 38 -17.29 -5.87 14.40
C LYS A 38 -17.52 -6.87 15.54
N ASN A 39 -16.52 -7.14 16.37
CA ASN A 39 -16.68 -8.00 17.54
C ASN A 39 -17.62 -7.38 18.59
N LEU A 40 -17.56 -6.06 18.80
CA LEU A 40 -18.46 -5.37 19.75
C LEU A 40 -19.94 -5.46 19.37
N TYR A 41 -20.23 -5.65 18.08
CA TYR A 41 -21.59 -5.71 17.53
C TYR A 41 -21.93 -7.08 16.92
N ASP A 42 -21.21 -8.14 17.29
CA ASP A 42 -21.39 -9.52 16.77
C ASP A 42 -21.59 -9.61 15.25
N SER A 43 -20.90 -8.73 14.53
CA SER A 43 -21.07 -8.57 13.09
C SER A 43 -20.10 -9.49 12.34
N PRO A 44 -20.55 -10.18 11.27
CA PRO A 44 -19.69 -11.11 10.57
C PRO A 44 -18.54 -10.40 9.84
N HIS A 45 -17.38 -11.06 9.78
CA HIS A 45 -16.13 -10.53 9.23
C HIS A 45 -15.96 -10.88 7.74
N PHE A 46 -15.33 -9.97 7.00
CA PHE A 46 -14.91 -10.19 5.59
C PHE A 46 -16.00 -10.76 4.66
N THR A 47 -17.27 -10.42 4.89
CA THR A 47 -18.39 -10.92 4.07
C THR A 47 -18.52 -10.16 2.74
N SER A 48 -18.22 -8.86 2.73
CA SER A 48 -18.31 -8.01 1.55
C SER A 48 -17.12 -8.19 0.60
N THR A 49 -17.33 -7.85 -0.68
CA THR A 49 -16.27 -7.83 -1.70
C THR A 49 -15.10 -6.94 -1.29
N HIS A 50 -15.38 -5.76 -0.73
CA HIS A 50 -14.36 -4.83 -0.23
C HIS A 50 -13.48 -5.47 0.85
N GLY A 51 -14.10 -6.15 1.81
CA GLY A 51 -13.38 -6.80 2.91
C GLY A 51 -12.49 -7.95 2.42
N LYS A 52 -12.99 -8.77 1.48
CA LYS A 52 -12.24 -9.89 0.89
C LYS A 52 -11.04 -9.41 0.07
N ILE A 53 -11.22 -8.40 -0.78
CA ILE A 53 -10.13 -7.80 -1.55
C ILE A 53 -9.13 -7.15 -0.60
N GLY A 54 -9.61 -6.42 0.42
CA GLY A 54 -8.77 -5.74 1.40
C GLY A 54 -7.82 -6.68 2.12
N ILE A 55 -8.34 -7.78 2.68
CA ILE A 55 -7.48 -8.74 3.40
C ILE A 55 -6.50 -9.46 2.45
N ALA A 56 -6.93 -9.80 1.22
CA ALA A 56 -6.05 -10.40 0.23
C ALA A 56 -4.90 -9.47 -0.16
N LEU A 57 -5.16 -8.17 -0.34
CA LEU A 57 -4.14 -7.17 -0.59
C LEU A 57 -3.17 -7.01 0.58
N MET A 58 -3.68 -6.97 1.81
CA MET A 58 -2.83 -6.85 3.00
C MET A 58 -1.86 -8.02 3.14
N VAL A 59 -2.33 -9.25 2.87
CA VAL A 59 -1.47 -10.44 2.83
C VAL A 59 -0.46 -10.35 1.68
N ALA A 60 -0.91 -9.99 0.48
CA ALA A 60 -0.03 -9.87 -0.69
C ALA A 60 1.06 -8.80 -0.52
N MET A 61 0.77 -7.70 0.19
CA MET A 61 1.73 -6.61 0.47
C MET A 61 2.91 -7.02 1.36
N VAL A 62 2.78 -8.11 2.13
CA VAL A 62 3.91 -8.67 2.88
C VAL A 62 5.04 -9.08 1.93
N GLY A 63 4.71 -9.58 0.73
CA GLY A 63 5.71 -9.99 -0.27
C GLY A 63 6.67 -8.86 -0.65
N PRO A 64 6.20 -7.73 -1.19
CA PRO A 64 7.02 -6.56 -1.46
C PRO A 64 7.77 -6.01 -0.26
N LEU A 65 7.15 -5.99 0.94
CA LEU A 65 7.81 -5.53 2.16
C LEU A 65 9.02 -6.39 2.50
N LEU A 66 8.87 -7.71 2.47
CA LEU A 66 9.97 -8.66 2.69
C LEU A 66 11.01 -8.58 1.57
N ALA A 67 10.58 -8.48 0.31
CA ALA A 67 11.49 -8.29 -0.82
C ALA A 67 12.34 -7.01 -0.66
N GLY A 68 11.71 -5.92 -0.25
CA GLY A 68 12.35 -4.64 0.03
C GLY A 68 13.32 -4.70 1.22
N GLY A 69 12.87 -5.29 2.33
CA GLY A 69 13.65 -5.36 3.57
C GLY A 69 14.78 -6.39 3.55
N VAL A 70 14.56 -7.58 3.00
CA VAL A 70 15.53 -8.69 3.05
C VAL A 70 16.45 -8.71 1.84
N PHE A 71 15.90 -8.54 0.63
CA PHE A 71 16.70 -8.71 -0.59
C PHE A 71 17.24 -7.38 -1.11
N LEU A 72 16.44 -6.31 -1.08
CA LEU A 72 16.76 -5.06 -1.77
C LEU A 72 17.28 -3.94 -0.87
N HIS A 73 17.34 -4.14 0.46
CA HIS A 73 17.76 -3.11 1.39
C HIS A 73 19.19 -2.63 1.06
N PRO A 74 19.47 -1.32 1.02
CA PRO A 74 20.73 -0.82 0.50
C PRO A 74 21.94 -1.17 1.38
N ASP A 75 21.74 -1.31 2.69
CA ASP A 75 22.80 -1.66 3.64
C ASP A 75 23.12 -3.16 3.60
N PHE A 76 22.12 -4.00 3.87
CA PHE A 76 22.30 -5.44 4.15
C PHE A 76 21.50 -6.37 3.22
N GLY A 77 20.85 -5.84 2.17
CA GLY A 77 20.04 -6.66 1.26
C GLY A 77 20.86 -7.75 0.58
N VAL A 78 20.41 -8.99 0.70
CA VAL A 78 21.14 -10.19 0.22
C VAL A 78 21.43 -10.14 -1.28
N ASP A 79 20.52 -9.52 -2.05
CA ASP A 79 20.64 -9.43 -3.50
C ASP A 79 20.28 -8.03 -4.02
N LYS A 80 20.86 -7.02 -3.37
CA LYS A 80 20.50 -5.62 -3.58
C LYS A 80 20.81 -5.07 -4.97
N THR A 81 21.57 -5.75 -5.83
CA THR A 81 21.84 -5.28 -7.19
C THR A 81 21.04 -6.02 -8.27
N ASN A 82 20.27 -7.05 -7.89
CA ASN A 82 19.52 -7.86 -8.84
C ASN A 82 18.41 -7.09 -9.55
N LYS A 83 18.58 -6.93 -10.87
CA LYS A 83 17.68 -6.17 -11.73
C LYS A 83 16.31 -6.86 -11.90
N PHE A 84 16.27 -8.19 -11.87
CA PHE A 84 15.03 -8.94 -11.98
C PHE A 84 14.16 -8.77 -10.73
N ILE A 85 14.72 -8.99 -9.53
CA ILE A 85 14.01 -8.79 -8.25
C ILE A 85 13.49 -7.35 -8.15
N ARG A 86 14.33 -6.36 -8.50
CA ARG A 86 13.91 -4.94 -8.54
C ARG A 86 12.76 -4.68 -9.50
N LYS A 87 12.77 -5.29 -10.70
CA LYS A 87 11.69 -5.15 -11.69
C LYS A 87 10.40 -5.78 -11.20
N VAL A 88 10.46 -7.01 -10.66
CA VAL A 88 9.29 -7.70 -10.11
C VAL A 88 8.72 -6.95 -8.91
N HIS A 89 9.56 -6.58 -7.93
CA HIS A 89 9.15 -5.77 -6.77
C HIS A 89 8.44 -4.49 -7.21
N LYS A 90 8.99 -3.76 -8.18
CA LYS A 90 8.39 -2.53 -8.70
C LYS A 90 7.02 -2.77 -9.35
N ILE A 91 6.93 -3.72 -10.29
CA ILE A 91 5.68 -3.97 -11.03
C ILE A 91 4.60 -4.50 -10.09
N PHE A 92 4.95 -5.50 -9.28
CA PHE A 92 4.02 -6.13 -8.36
C PHE A 92 3.48 -5.13 -7.32
N SER A 93 4.36 -4.31 -6.71
CA SER A 93 3.94 -3.28 -5.76
C SER A 93 3.00 -2.26 -6.40
N ARG A 94 3.26 -1.83 -7.64
CA ARG A 94 2.38 -0.89 -8.36
C ARG A 94 1.00 -1.47 -8.61
N VAL A 95 0.92 -2.72 -9.04
CA VAL A 95 -0.37 -3.41 -9.22
C VAL A 95 -1.12 -3.47 -7.89
N LEU A 96 -0.46 -3.90 -6.81
CA LEU A 96 -1.10 -3.99 -5.50
C LEU A 96 -1.56 -2.63 -4.97
N ILE A 97 -0.76 -1.57 -5.11
CA ILE A 97 -1.13 -0.21 -4.70
C ILE A 97 -2.31 0.30 -5.54
N ALA A 98 -2.32 0.07 -6.85
CA ALA A 98 -3.44 0.47 -7.70
C ALA A 98 -4.75 -0.23 -7.28
N VAL A 99 -4.70 -1.54 -7.00
CA VAL A 99 -5.87 -2.27 -6.51
C VAL A 99 -6.27 -1.82 -5.10
N ALA A 100 -5.32 -1.46 -4.23
CA ALA A 100 -5.61 -0.90 -2.90
C ALA A 100 -6.33 0.46 -2.97
N TRP A 101 -5.91 1.34 -3.89
CA TRP A 101 -6.61 2.60 -4.18
C TRP A 101 -8.04 2.36 -4.65
N MET A 102 -8.21 1.50 -5.66
CA MET A 102 -9.54 1.15 -6.16
C MET A 102 -10.42 0.54 -5.07
N ASN A 103 -9.87 -0.35 -4.25
CA ASN A 103 -10.61 -0.97 -3.15
C ASN A 103 -10.99 0.05 -2.07
N SER A 104 -10.15 1.04 -1.80
CA SER A 104 -10.44 2.13 -0.84
C SER A 104 -11.58 3.00 -1.33
N ILE A 105 -11.57 3.40 -2.61
CA ILE A 105 -12.66 4.17 -3.24
C ILE A 105 -13.95 3.35 -3.26
N TYR A 106 -13.86 2.06 -3.60
CA TYR A 106 -15.01 1.15 -3.58
C TYR A 106 -15.63 1.02 -2.18
N GLY A 107 -14.79 0.90 -1.13
CA GLY A 107 -15.24 0.89 0.25
C GLY A 107 -15.92 2.20 0.67
N LEU A 108 -15.32 3.34 0.34
CA LEU A 108 -15.87 4.67 0.60
C LEU A 108 -17.23 4.86 -0.09
N TYR A 109 -17.33 4.50 -1.36
CA TYR A 109 -18.58 4.53 -2.12
C TYR A 109 -19.65 3.66 -1.46
N GLY A 110 -19.30 2.43 -1.06
CA GLY A 110 -20.23 1.52 -0.38
C GLY A 110 -20.82 2.09 0.92
N MET A 111 -20.02 2.84 1.69
CA MET A 111 -20.45 3.45 2.96
C MET A 111 -21.21 4.77 2.77
N ARG A 112 -20.88 5.56 1.74
CA ARG A 112 -21.33 6.96 1.62
C ARG A 112 -22.05 7.28 0.32
N LYS A 113 -22.60 6.29 -0.40
CA LYS A 113 -23.34 6.48 -1.66
C LYS A 113 -24.46 7.54 -1.62
N GLN A 114 -25.09 7.75 -0.45
CA GLN A 114 -26.17 8.73 -0.26
C GLN A 114 -25.66 10.13 0.12
N HIS A 115 -24.34 10.30 0.33
CA HIS A 115 -23.71 11.54 0.79
C HIS A 115 -22.66 12.01 -0.24
N PRO A 116 -23.09 12.57 -1.38
CA PRO A 116 -22.20 12.86 -2.51
C PRO A 116 -21.10 13.88 -2.19
N MET A 117 -21.38 14.85 -1.31
CA MET A 117 -20.37 15.83 -0.89
C MET A 117 -19.20 15.18 -0.15
N GLU A 118 -19.47 14.14 0.65
CA GLU A 118 -18.40 13.42 1.34
C GLU A 118 -17.59 12.56 0.36
N LEU A 119 -18.25 11.93 -0.61
CA LEU A 119 -17.57 11.22 -1.68
C LEU A 119 -16.66 12.12 -2.49
N ILE A 120 -17.06 13.37 -2.75
CA ILE A 120 -16.22 14.35 -3.44
C ILE A 120 -15.03 14.74 -2.55
N LEU A 121 -15.32 15.14 -1.30
CA LEU A 121 -14.30 15.65 -0.38
C LEU A 121 -13.20 14.62 -0.09
N TYR A 122 -13.57 13.35 0.07
CA TYR A 122 -12.62 12.28 0.34
C TYR A 122 -12.15 11.57 -0.94
N GLY A 123 -13.01 11.35 -1.93
CA GLY A 123 -12.68 10.60 -3.13
C GLY A 123 -11.82 11.36 -4.14
N VAL A 124 -12.01 12.67 -4.30
CA VAL A 124 -11.24 13.48 -5.28
C VAL A 124 -9.76 13.59 -4.88
N PRO A 125 -9.39 13.93 -3.63
CA PRO A 125 -7.98 13.92 -3.23
C PRO A 125 -7.33 12.55 -3.42
N LEU A 126 -8.05 11.47 -3.09
CA LEU A 126 -7.57 10.11 -3.26
C LEU A 126 -7.23 9.80 -4.73
N LEU A 127 -8.09 10.19 -5.67
CA LEU A 127 -7.85 10.01 -7.11
C LEU A 127 -6.68 10.85 -7.64
N ILE A 128 -6.55 12.11 -7.18
CA ILE A 128 -5.47 13.02 -7.60
C ILE A 128 -4.11 12.53 -7.10
N LEU A 129 -4.06 11.95 -5.89
CA LEU A 129 -2.82 11.49 -5.28
C LEU A 129 -2.38 10.10 -5.76
N MET A 130 -3.30 9.30 -6.30
CA MET A 130 -3.01 7.94 -6.77
C MET A 130 -1.80 7.89 -7.73
N PRO A 131 -1.70 8.71 -8.80
CA PRO A 131 -0.55 8.70 -9.69
C PRO A 131 0.79 8.90 -8.96
N LEU A 132 0.84 9.76 -7.94
CA LEU A 132 2.08 10.06 -7.19
C LEU A 132 2.64 8.83 -6.45
N THR A 133 1.77 7.89 -6.09
CA THR A 133 2.16 6.65 -5.39
C THR A 133 2.46 5.48 -6.35
N LEU A 134 2.20 5.66 -7.65
CA LEU A 134 2.42 4.65 -8.69
C LEU A 134 3.69 4.91 -9.54
N VAL A 135 4.37 6.05 -9.37
CA VAL A 135 5.59 6.42 -10.11
C VAL A 135 6.84 5.71 -9.58
#